data_AF-A0A0D3BJS5-F1
#
_entry.id   AF-A0A0D3BJS5-F1
#
_cell.length_a   1.000
_cell.length_b   1.000
_cell.length_c   1.000
_cell.angle_alpha   90.00
_cell.angle_beta   90.00
_cell.angle_gamma   90.00
#
_symmetry.space_group_name_H-M   'P 1'
#
loop_
_entity.id
_entity.type
_entity.pdbx_description
1 polymer ?
#
loop_
_entity_poly.entity_id
_entity_poly.type
_entity_poly.pdbx_seq_one_letter_code
_entity_poly.pdbx_strand_id
1 'polypeptide(L)'
;MMNNDEECLPSGVGGPNGGQSSTSASQYLLGLDGEREERKIDDKVAREKFSRVIIRHNLPFLAVEYEELRDYLSYLNPDYKCYTRNTAAIDVVKTWEKEKQKIKSF
;
A
#
# COMPACT_ATOMS: atom_id res chain seq x y z
N MET A 1 -39.55 3.36 6.28
CA MET A 1 -39.93 4.15 7.46
C MET A 1 -39.93 3.25 8.69
N MET A 2 -39.09 3.56 9.66
CA MET A 2 -39.37 3.62 11.11
C MET A 2 -38.03 3.89 11.78
N ASN A 3 -37.83 5.16 12.15
CA ASN A 3 -36.77 5.61 13.04
C ASN A 3 -37.04 5.02 14.42
N ASN A 4 -35.99 4.61 15.13
CA ASN A 4 -36.00 4.54 16.59
C ASN A 4 -34.61 4.98 17.05
N ASP A 5 -34.51 6.30 17.22
CA ASP A 5 -33.48 6.96 18.00
C ASP A 5 -33.59 6.48 19.45
N GLU A 6 -32.70 5.58 19.86
CA GLU A 6 -32.51 5.28 21.28
C GLU A 6 -31.52 6.32 21.83
N GLU A 7 -32.10 7.41 22.35
CA GLU A 7 -31.40 8.43 23.12
C GLU A 7 -30.70 7.79 24.33
N CYS A 8 -29.38 7.79 24.32
CA CYS A 8 -28.60 7.47 25.50
C CYS A 8 -28.44 8.75 26.35
N LEU A 9 -29.40 8.98 27.27
CA LEU A 9 -29.36 10.11 28.20
C LEU A 9 -28.16 9.97 29.17
N PRO A 10 -27.38 11.03 29.41
CA PRO A 10 -26.27 10.99 30.35
C PRO A 10 -26.78 11.05 31.80
N SER A 11 -26.42 10.04 32.59
CA SER A 11 -26.58 10.07 34.04
C SER A 11 -25.65 11.12 34.65
N GLY A 12 -26.22 12.16 35.24
CA GLY A 12 -25.48 13.22 35.93
C GLY A 12 -25.09 12.85 37.35
N VAL A 13 -23.96 13.40 37.83
CA VAL A 13 -23.69 13.57 39.27
C VAL A 13 -22.77 14.78 39.53
N GLY A 14 -23.32 15.78 40.24
CA GLY A 14 -22.69 16.60 41.31
C GLY A 14 -21.50 17.54 41.03
N GLY A 15 -21.70 18.86 41.21
CA GLY A 15 -20.62 19.85 41.48
C GLY A 15 -20.14 19.84 42.95
N PRO A 16 -19.18 20.70 43.42
CA PRO A 16 -19.05 22.13 43.08
C PRO A 16 -17.61 22.72 42.91
N ASN A 17 -17.57 23.88 42.24
CA ASN A 17 -16.63 25.02 42.23
C ASN A 17 -15.19 24.94 42.80
N GLY A 18 -14.23 25.35 41.96
CA GLY A 18 -13.13 26.25 42.36
C GLY A 18 -11.70 25.78 42.06
N GLY A 19 -10.99 26.46 41.15
CA GLY A 19 -9.53 26.41 41.05
C GLY A 19 -9.00 26.10 39.65
N GLN A 20 -8.53 27.14 38.95
CA GLN A 20 -7.72 27.00 37.74
C GLN A 20 -6.40 26.29 38.10
N SER A 21 -6.13 25.14 37.47
CA SER A 21 -4.76 24.64 37.35
C SER A 21 -4.61 23.91 36.02
N SER A 22 -3.97 24.61 35.10
CA SER A 22 -3.68 24.21 33.73
C SER A 22 -2.60 23.13 33.71
N THR A 23 -2.91 21.84 33.83
CA THR A 23 -1.94 20.80 33.45
C THR A 23 -2.63 19.46 33.15
N SER A 24 -2.27 18.87 31.98
CA SER A 24 -2.13 17.43 31.71
C SER A 24 -2.96 16.79 30.58
N ALA A 25 -4.02 17.40 30.03
CA ALA A 25 -4.71 16.78 28.88
C ALA A 25 -3.88 16.85 27.58
N SER A 26 -3.00 17.85 27.42
CA SER A 26 -2.05 17.91 26.30
C SER A 26 -0.89 16.94 26.41
N GLN A 27 -0.66 16.29 27.56
CA GLN A 27 0.50 15.43 27.75
C GLN A 27 0.34 14.04 27.13
N TYR A 28 -0.91 13.62 26.83
CA TYR A 28 -1.19 12.31 26.24
C TYR A 28 -1.28 12.29 24.70
N LEU A 29 -0.99 13.42 24.02
CA LEU A 29 -0.93 13.49 22.55
C LEU A 29 0.50 13.50 21.99
N LEU A 30 1.47 13.02 22.77
CA LEU A 30 2.85 12.86 22.30
C LEU A 30 3.11 11.40 21.93
N GLY A 31 3.34 11.13 20.64
CA GLY A 31 4.23 10.04 20.24
C GLY A 31 3.67 8.95 19.33
N LEU A 32 2.94 9.27 18.26
CA LEU A 32 2.82 8.36 17.09
C LEU A 32 2.96 9.09 15.75
N ASP A 33 3.63 10.23 15.73
CA ASP A 33 4.38 10.71 14.56
C ASP A 33 5.68 9.90 14.45
N GLY A 34 5.55 8.57 14.37
CA GLY A 34 6.61 7.81 13.74
C GLY A 34 6.71 8.35 12.33
N GLU A 35 7.80 9.06 12.00
CA GLU A 35 8.16 9.38 10.63
C GLU A 35 8.00 8.10 9.82
N ARG A 36 6.88 8.01 9.10
CA ARG A 36 6.59 6.87 8.26
C ARG A 36 7.52 7.07 7.08
N GLU A 37 8.72 6.49 7.18
CA GLU A 37 9.68 6.55 6.09
C GLU A 37 8.94 6.14 4.81
N GLU A 38 8.87 7.08 3.88
CA GLU A 38 8.19 6.90 2.63
C GLU A 38 9.03 5.91 1.82
N ARG A 39 8.71 4.61 1.97
CA ARG A 39 9.45 3.54 1.31
C ARG A 39 9.20 3.62 -0.17
N LYS A 40 10.13 4.26 -0.89
CA LYS A 40 10.13 4.32 -2.35
C LYS A 40 10.22 2.90 -2.91
N ILE A 41 9.29 2.55 -3.77
CA ILE A 41 9.29 1.27 -4.48
C ILE A 41 10.38 1.34 -5.56
N ASP A 42 11.29 0.36 -5.54
CA ASP A 42 12.24 0.19 -6.64
C ASP A 42 11.53 -0.41 -7.86
N ASP A 43 11.35 0.40 -8.90
CA ASP A 43 10.73 0.03 -10.18
C ASP A 43 11.34 -1.26 -10.78
N LYS A 44 12.66 -1.45 -10.66
CA LYS A 44 13.33 -2.64 -11.23
C LYS A 44 12.95 -3.90 -10.45
N VAL A 45 12.89 -3.80 -9.12
CA VAL A 45 12.46 -4.91 -8.25
C VAL A 45 10.98 -5.23 -8.48
N ALA A 46 10.13 -4.20 -8.60
CA ALA A 46 8.72 -4.38 -8.91
C ALA A 46 8.51 -5.07 -10.26
N ARG A 47 9.23 -4.65 -11.31
CA ARG A 47 9.21 -5.29 -12.63
C ARG A 47 9.70 -6.74 -12.60
N GLU A 48 10.80 -7.04 -11.90
CA GLU A 48 11.25 -8.44 -11.75
C GLU A 48 10.18 -9.30 -11.05
N LYS A 49 9.51 -8.77 -10.01
CA LYS A 49 8.41 -9.47 -9.34
C LYS A 49 7.25 -9.72 -10.30
N PHE A 50 6.84 -8.73 -11.08
CA PHE A 50 5.74 -8.88 -12.04
C PHE A 50 6.09 -9.84 -13.18
N SER A 51 7.33 -9.85 -13.67
CA SER A 51 7.81 -10.84 -14.64
C SER A 51 7.64 -12.28 -14.15
N ARG A 52 7.84 -12.54 -12.84
CA ARG A 52 7.57 -13.86 -12.26
C ARG A 52 6.09 -14.22 -12.28
N VAL A 53 5.19 -13.25 -12.10
CA VAL A 53 3.73 -13.47 -12.22
C VAL A 53 3.40 -13.89 -13.65
N ILE A 54 3.92 -13.16 -14.64
CA ILE A 54 3.73 -13.47 -16.07
C ILE A 54 4.19 -14.90 -16.37
N ILE A 55 5.41 -15.27 -15.95
CA ILE A 55 5.98 -16.62 -16.18
C ILE A 55 5.14 -17.70 -15.50
N ARG A 56 4.80 -17.53 -14.21
CA ARG A 56 4.12 -18.56 -13.42
C ARG A 56 2.69 -18.82 -13.87
N HIS A 57 1.99 -17.79 -14.32
CA HIS A 57 0.58 -17.86 -14.70
C HIS A 57 0.36 -17.85 -16.21
N ASN A 58 1.44 -17.91 -16.99
CA ASN A 58 1.41 -17.85 -18.45
C ASN A 58 0.55 -16.67 -18.97
N LEU A 59 0.72 -15.49 -18.36
CA LEU A 59 -0.02 -14.30 -18.77
C LEU A 59 0.55 -13.75 -20.08
N PRO A 60 -0.29 -13.13 -20.93
CA PRO A 60 0.23 -12.41 -22.08
C PRO A 60 1.07 -11.21 -21.62
N PHE A 61 2.11 -10.86 -22.37
CA PHE A 61 2.91 -9.64 -22.08
C PHE A 61 2.07 -8.36 -22.13
N LEU A 62 0.93 -8.40 -22.84
CA LEU A 62 -0.05 -7.32 -22.89
C LEU A 62 -0.66 -7.00 -21.52
N ALA A 63 -0.57 -7.90 -20.53
CA ALA A 63 -1.15 -7.69 -19.21
C ALA A 63 -0.69 -6.39 -18.53
N VAL A 64 0.55 -5.94 -18.78
CA VAL A 64 1.10 -4.69 -18.25
C VAL A 64 0.46 -3.42 -18.86
N GLU A 65 -0.30 -3.60 -19.93
CA GLU A 65 -1.02 -2.55 -20.65
C GLU A 65 -2.53 -2.58 -20.40
N TYR A 66 -3.03 -3.49 -19.56
CA TYR A 66 -4.44 -3.50 -19.16
C TYR A 66 -4.77 -2.24 -18.36
N GLU A 67 -5.84 -1.55 -18.76
CA GLU A 67 -6.21 -0.24 -18.23
C GLU A 67 -6.52 -0.33 -16.73
N GLU A 68 -7.33 -1.31 -16.32
CA GLU A 68 -7.71 -1.52 -14.92
C GLU A 68 -6.53 -1.97 -14.06
N LEU A 69 -5.58 -2.71 -14.63
CA LEU A 69 -4.36 -3.07 -13.90
C LEU A 69 -3.45 -1.85 -13.70
N ARG A 70 -3.32 -0.99 -14.72
CA ARG A 70 -2.55 0.25 -14.62
C ARG A 70 -3.18 1.22 -13.63
N ASP A 71 -4.49 1.35 -13.64
CA ASP A 71 -5.24 2.15 -12.68
C ASP A 71 -5.01 1.64 -11.26
N TYR A 72 -5.18 0.33 -11.03
CA TYR A 72 -4.91 -0.31 -9.76
C TYR A 72 -3.47 -0.10 -9.26
N LEU A 73 -2.46 -0.26 -10.14
CA LEU A 73 -1.06 -0.08 -9.77
C LEU A 73 -0.71 1.39 -9.49
N SER A 74 -1.29 2.33 -10.24
CA SER A 74 -1.09 3.77 -10.04
C SER A 74 -1.77 4.25 -8.75
N TYR A 75 -2.90 3.66 -8.39
CA TYR A 75 -3.56 3.90 -7.10
C TYR A 75 -2.70 3.43 -5.93
N LEU A 76 -2.07 2.26 -6.03
CA LEU A 76 -1.21 1.72 -4.97
C LEU A 76 0.13 2.44 -4.84
N ASN A 77 0.66 2.95 -5.96
CA ASN A 77 1.93 3.66 -6.01
C ASN A 77 1.82 4.87 -6.94
N PRO A 78 1.68 6.09 -6.40
CA PRO A 78 1.59 7.31 -7.22
C PRO A 78 2.79 7.53 -8.15
N ASP A 79 3.97 7.03 -7.79
CA ASP A 79 5.19 7.12 -8.60
C ASP A 79 5.31 5.99 -9.65
N TYR A 80 4.30 5.14 -9.78
CA TYR A 80 4.32 4.00 -10.70
C TYR A 80 4.50 4.45 -12.14
N LYS A 81 5.51 3.86 -12.80
CA LYS A 81 5.77 4.09 -14.22
C LYS A 81 5.17 2.96 -15.05
N CYS A 82 4.15 3.29 -15.82
CA CYS A 82 3.64 2.40 -16.85
C CYS A 82 4.76 2.02 -17.84
N TYR A 83 4.76 0.77 -18.27
CA TYR A 83 5.68 0.26 -19.28
C TYR A 83 4.95 -0.57 -20.33
N THR A 84 5.66 -0.87 -21.43
CA THR A 84 5.07 -1.52 -22.59
C THR A 84 5.21 -3.04 -22.52
N ARG A 85 4.40 -3.76 -23.30
CA ARG A 85 4.52 -5.21 -23.52
C ARG A 85 5.92 -5.62 -24.01
N ASN A 86 6.59 -4.76 -24.78
CA ASN A 86 7.95 -5.04 -25.27
C ASN A 86 8.96 -4.99 -24.13
N THR A 87 8.81 -4.02 -23.23
CA THR A 87 9.62 -3.95 -22.00
C THR A 87 9.34 -5.15 -21.10
N ALA A 88 8.07 -5.56 -20.97
CA ALA A 88 7.70 -6.77 -20.24
C ALA A 88 8.36 -8.03 -20.82
N ALA A 89 8.37 -8.19 -22.14
CA ALA A 89 9.02 -9.31 -22.81
C ALA A 89 10.53 -9.36 -22.50
N ILE A 90 11.23 -8.21 -22.58
CA ILE A 90 12.65 -8.11 -22.24
C ILE A 90 12.89 -8.49 -20.77
N ASP A 91 12.07 -7.99 -19.85
CA ASP A 91 12.21 -8.26 -18.42
C ASP A 91 11.91 -9.73 -18.06
N VAL A 92 10.95 -10.34 -18.74
CA VAL A 92 10.64 -11.78 -18.61
C VAL A 92 11.81 -12.63 -19.07
N VAL A 93 12.40 -12.33 -20.24
CA VAL A 93 13.57 -13.06 -20.74
C VAL A 93 14.74 -12.95 -19.76
N LYS A 94 15.06 -11.74 -19.28
CA LYS A 94 16.10 -11.53 -18.27
C LYS A 94 15.84 -12.31 -16.99
N THR A 95 14.60 -12.32 -16.53
CA THR A 95 14.20 -13.06 -15.32
C THR A 95 14.37 -14.56 -15.52
N TRP A 96 13.96 -15.09 -16.69
CA TRP A 96 14.14 -16.49 -17.04
C TRP A 96 15.61 -16.89 -17.16
N GLU A 97 16.45 -16.08 -17.80
CA GLU A 97 17.89 -16.33 -17.93
C GLU A 97 18.57 -16.43 -16.57
N LYS A 98 18.24 -15.51 -15.66
CA LYS A 98 18.74 -15.51 -14.27
C LYS A 98 18.36 -16.79 -13.52
N GLU A 99 17.11 -17.23 -13.63
CA GLU A 99 16.69 -18.49 -12.99
C GLU A 99 17.32 -19.72 -13.66
N LYS A 100 17.45 -19.72 -14.99
CA LYS A 100 18.15 -20.77 -15.75
C LYS A 100 19.61 -20.91 -15.34
N GLN A 101 20.31 -19.80 -15.10
CA GLN A 101 21.69 -19.80 -14.63
C GLN A 101 21.82 -20.44 -13.25
N LYS A 102 20.89 -20.18 -12.33
CA LYS A 102 20.87 -20.83 -11.01
C LYS A 102 20.70 -22.34 -11.13
N ILE A 103 19.85 -22.80 -12.04
CA ILE A 103 19.63 -24.23 -12.27
C ILE A 103 20.93 -24.91 -12.76
N LYS A 104 21.69 -24.22 -13.63
CA LYS A 104 22.98 -24.73 -14.14
C LYS A 104 24.11 -24.76 -13.11
N SER A 105 23.98 -24.02 -12.01
CA SER A 105 24.97 -23.99 -10.93
C SER A 105 24.71 -25.04 -9.84
N PHE A 106 23.67 -25.88 -9.98
CA PHE A 106 23.52 -27.13 -9.23
C PHE A 106 24.27 -28.25 -9.95
#